data_AF-A0A2G8CWV0-F1
#
_entry.id   AF-A0A2G8CWV0-F1
#
_cell.length_a   1.000
_cell.length_b   1.000
_cell.length_c   1.000
_cell.angle_alpha   90.00
_cell.angle_beta   90.00
_cell.angle_gamma   90.00
#
_symmetry.space_group_name_H-M   'P 1'
#
loop_
_entity.id
_entity.type
_entity.pdbx_description
1 polymer ?
#
loop_
_entity_poly.entity_id
_entity_poly.type
_entity_poly.pdbx_seq_one_letter_code
_entity_poly.pdbx_strand_id
1 'polypeptide(L)'
;MTLVGRRIAAVAAAGAVALLLAGCASPEPEPRKLTASEAGTRYLSAVCPVNQAWDRADVELDRLRLVLARGTASAGKAETAPFSEAMGEVGAASTRAAGELGSPGIVWPKTAAPTIEAVRASLAADAGQAKRVAKLDAAAAIAYRWDPGDAAESDTRARAALGLTGEPQAACAQWRAEQQKSKSKPKSSGPAPSTDAPKEQQ
;
A
#
# COMPACT_ATOMS: atom_id res chain seq x y z
N MET A 1 -9.97 66.93 -2.95
CA MET A 1 -10.53 67.40 -1.66
C MET A 1 -9.86 66.62 -0.54
N THR A 2 -9.00 67.30 0.20
CA THR A 2 -8.35 66.85 1.44
C THR A 2 -9.33 66.95 2.61
N LEU A 3 -9.30 65.99 3.54
CA LEU A 3 -9.27 66.27 4.99
C LEU A 3 -9.05 65.00 5.81
N VAL A 4 -7.94 65.04 6.54
CA VAL A 4 -7.53 64.21 7.68
C VAL A 4 -8.48 64.46 8.85
N GLY A 5 -8.80 63.42 9.64
CA GLY A 5 -9.56 63.57 10.89
C GLY A 5 -9.30 62.45 11.89
N ARG A 6 -8.56 62.77 12.96
CA ARG A 6 -8.09 61.90 14.06
C ARG A 6 -9.21 61.46 15.02
N ARG A 7 -9.05 60.22 15.52
CA ARG A 7 -9.16 59.70 16.91
C ARG A 7 -10.33 60.15 17.80
N ILE A 8 -10.97 59.20 18.48
CA ILE A 8 -11.08 59.10 19.97
C ILE A 8 -11.69 57.73 20.35
N ALA A 9 -11.20 57.19 21.46
CA ALA A 9 -11.44 55.87 22.03
C ALA A 9 -12.74 55.76 22.87
N ALA A 10 -13.23 54.54 23.08
CA ALA A 10 -13.87 54.12 24.33
C ALA A 10 -13.92 52.59 24.45
N VAL A 11 -13.68 52.12 25.67
CA VAL A 11 -13.47 50.73 26.13
C VAL A 11 -14.76 50.19 26.77
N ALA A 12 -14.82 48.85 26.88
CA ALA A 12 -15.71 48.00 27.70
C ALA A 12 -16.95 47.44 26.97
N ALA A 13 -17.35 46.17 27.12
CA ALA A 13 -17.10 45.23 28.19
C ALA A 13 -17.16 43.75 27.74
N ALA A 14 -16.37 42.94 28.43
CA ALA A 14 -16.58 41.55 28.85
C ALA A 14 -17.80 40.78 28.31
N GLY A 15 -17.52 39.65 27.67
CA GLY A 15 -18.47 38.56 27.48
C GLY A 15 -17.72 37.23 27.42
N ALA A 16 -17.63 36.55 28.56
CA ALA A 16 -16.96 35.29 28.75
C ALA A 16 -17.61 34.14 27.97
N VAL A 17 -16.93 33.59 26.95
CA VAL A 17 -17.15 32.24 26.43
C VAL A 17 -15.81 31.67 25.95
N ALA A 18 -14.92 31.32 26.87
CA ALA A 18 -13.69 30.63 26.54
C ALA A 18 -13.38 29.64 27.67
N LEU A 19 -14.06 28.49 27.65
CA LEU A 19 -13.74 27.26 28.39
C LEU A 19 -14.88 26.29 28.07
N LEU A 20 -14.68 25.36 27.13
CA LEU A 20 -15.38 24.04 27.02
C LEU A 20 -15.05 23.23 25.74
N LEU A 21 -13.88 23.44 25.11
CA LEU A 21 -13.39 22.54 24.05
C LEU A 21 -11.99 21.99 24.35
N ALA A 22 -11.71 21.70 25.63
CA ALA A 22 -10.64 20.76 26.00
C ALA A 22 -11.11 19.32 25.71
N GLY A 23 -11.47 19.05 24.46
CA GLY A 23 -11.49 17.69 23.96
C GLY A 23 -10.05 17.21 23.93
N CYS A 24 -9.77 16.06 24.51
CA CYS A 24 -8.49 15.38 24.49
C CYS A 24 -8.02 15.14 23.04
N ALA A 25 -7.45 16.15 22.40
CA ALA A 25 -6.57 15.95 21.26
C ALA A 25 -5.31 15.30 21.82
N SER A 26 -5.27 13.97 21.83
CA SER A 26 -3.98 13.28 21.93
C SER A 26 -3.11 13.89 20.82
N PRO A 27 -1.87 14.34 21.14
CA PRO A 27 -1.00 14.91 20.12
C PRO A 27 -0.89 13.93 18.95
N GLU A 28 -1.05 14.45 17.73
CA GLU A 28 -0.96 13.62 16.53
C GLU A 28 0.40 12.91 16.56
N PRO A 29 0.46 11.57 16.42
CA PRO A 29 1.70 10.84 16.55
C PRO A 29 2.73 11.38 15.56
N GLU A 30 3.95 11.67 16.02
CA GLU A 30 5.01 12.09 15.12
C GLU A 30 5.27 11.01 14.06
N PRO A 31 5.48 11.39 12.79
CA PRO A 31 5.80 10.44 11.73
C PRO A 31 7.00 9.57 12.09
N ARG A 32 6.82 8.25 12.02
CA ARG A 32 7.88 7.29 12.36
C ARG A 32 8.89 7.21 11.22
N LYS A 33 10.16 7.45 11.55
CA LYS A 33 11.29 7.17 10.67
C LYS A 33 11.53 5.66 10.61
N LEU A 34 11.56 5.09 9.41
CA LEU A 34 11.85 3.67 9.21
C LEU A 34 13.36 3.43 9.13
N THR A 35 13.82 2.36 9.76
CA THR A 35 15.12 1.75 9.44
C THR A 35 15.09 1.15 8.02
N ALA A 36 16.26 0.89 7.43
CA ALA A 36 16.33 0.29 6.09
C ALA A 36 15.58 -1.05 6.00
N SER A 37 15.70 -1.92 7.02
CA SER A 37 15.01 -3.21 7.06
C SER A 37 13.48 -3.06 7.19
N GLU A 38 13.01 -2.12 8.02
CA GLU A 38 11.58 -1.85 8.16
C GLU A 38 10.99 -1.23 6.89
N ALA A 39 11.74 -0.33 6.24
CA ALA A 39 11.36 0.27 4.97
C ALA A 39 11.27 -0.79 3.87
N GLY A 40 12.26 -1.69 3.78
CA GLY A 40 12.23 -2.83 2.86
C GLY A 40 11.03 -3.74 3.09
N THR A 41 10.75 -4.09 4.35
CA THR A 41 9.59 -4.93 4.72
C THR A 41 8.28 -4.26 4.34
N ARG A 42 8.15 -2.97 4.62
CA ARG A 42 6.94 -2.20 4.32
C ARG A 42 6.72 -2.03 2.82
N TYR A 43 7.79 -1.81 2.07
CA TYR A 43 7.75 -1.76 0.62
C TYR A 43 7.21 -3.08 0.06
N LEU A 44 7.82 -4.21 0.44
CA LEU A 44 7.43 -5.54 -0.04
C LEU A 44 6.01 -5.91 0.39
N SER A 45 5.57 -5.53 1.60
CA SER A 45 4.20 -5.78 2.02
C SER A 45 3.16 -5.05 1.17
N ALA A 46 3.51 -3.89 0.61
CA ALA A 46 2.64 -3.13 -0.27
C ALA A 46 2.67 -3.66 -1.72
N VAL A 47 3.85 -3.93 -2.29
CA VAL A 47 3.97 -4.27 -3.72
C VAL A 47 3.72 -5.74 -4.05
N CYS A 48 4.07 -6.67 -3.15
CA CYS A 48 3.93 -8.10 -3.45
C CYS A 48 2.47 -8.56 -3.67
N PRO A 49 1.45 -8.05 -2.94
CA PRO A 49 0.06 -8.32 -3.26
C PRO A 49 -0.39 -7.79 -4.63
N VAL A 50 0.19 -6.68 -5.10
CA VAL A 50 -0.09 -6.14 -6.44
C VAL A 50 0.44 -7.09 -7.51
N ASN A 51 1.66 -7.60 -7.35
CA ASN A 51 2.25 -8.59 -8.26
C ASN A 51 1.39 -9.86 -8.31
N GLN A 52 0.88 -10.33 -7.18
CA GLN A 52 -0.01 -11.49 -7.14
C GLN A 52 -1.34 -11.24 -7.88
N ALA A 53 -1.90 -10.03 -7.77
CA ALA A 53 -3.11 -9.68 -8.51
C ALA A 53 -2.85 -9.64 -10.03
N TRP A 54 -1.69 -9.15 -10.44
CA TRP A 54 -1.25 -9.19 -11.85
C TRP A 54 -1.08 -10.62 -12.37
N ASP A 55 -0.44 -11.51 -11.60
CA ASP A 55 -0.30 -12.92 -11.97
C ASP A 55 -1.67 -13.57 -12.27
N ARG A 56 -2.70 -13.25 -11.46
CA ARG A 56 -4.07 -13.74 -11.71
C ARG A 56 -4.70 -13.09 -12.95
N ALA A 57 -4.53 -11.78 -13.14
CA ALA A 57 -5.07 -11.07 -14.29
C ALA A 57 -4.48 -11.58 -15.61
N ASP A 58 -3.18 -11.90 -15.65
CA ASP A 58 -2.51 -12.45 -16.82
C ASP A 58 -3.07 -13.83 -17.20
N VAL A 59 -3.28 -14.70 -16.21
CA VAL A 59 -3.91 -16.02 -16.41
C VAL A 59 -5.31 -15.88 -17.02
N GLU A 60 -6.14 -14.96 -16.49
CA GLU A 60 -7.49 -14.76 -17.01
C GLU A 60 -7.51 -14.08 -18.38
N LEU A 61 -6.52 -13.22 -18.68
CA LEU A 61 -6.36 -12.65 -20.01
C LEU A 61 -6.01 -13.72 -21.04
N ASP A 62 -5.10 -14.64 -20.71
CA ASP A 62 -4.77 -15.77 -21.57
C ASP A 62 -5.95 -16.71 -21.78
N ARG A 63 -6.72 -16.97 -20.71
CA ARG A 63 -7.99 -17.71 -20.81
C ARG A 63 -8.96 -17.03 -21.78
N LEU A 64 -9.13 -15.71 -21.68
CA LEU A 64 -10.01 -14.93 -22.55
C LEU A 64 -9.56 -14.99 -24.01
N ARG A 65 -8.25 -14.90 -24.28
CA ARG A 65 -7.66 -15.07 -25.62
C ARG A 65 -7.98 -16.45 -26.20
N LEU A 66 -7.87 -17.50 -25.40
CA LEU A 66 -8.19 -18.87 -25.83
C LEU A 66 -9.68 -19.06 -26.14
N VAL A 67 -10.57 -18.44 -25.36
CA VAL A 67 -12.02 -18.47 -25.63
C VAL A 67 -12.32 -17.83 -26.99
N LEU A 68 -11.80 -16.63 -27.25
CA LEU A 68 -12.00 -15.97 -28.55
C LEU A 68 -11.39 -16.76 -29.72
N ALA A 69 -10.22 -17.36 -29.53
CA ALA A 69 -9.56 -18.15 -30.58
C ALA A 69 -10.37 -19.40 -30.99
N ARG A 70 -11.22 -19.93 -30.11
CA ARG A 70 -12.09 -21.10 -30.40
C ARG A 70 -13.35 -20.74 -31.21
N GLY A 71 -13.51 -19.48 -31.61
CA GLY A 71 -14.59 -19.07 -32.49
C GLY A 71 -15.96 -19.03 -31.83
N THR A 72 -16.03 -18.99 -30.49
CA THR A 72 -17.28 -18.63 -29.80
C THR A 72 -17.60 -17.20 -30.20
N ALA A 73 -18.53 -17.02 -31.13
CA ALA A 73 -18.84 -15.77 -31.84
C ALA A 73 -19.24 -14.60 -30.92
N SER A 74 -19.30 -14.80 -29.61
CA SER A 74 -19.31 -13.75 -28.61
C SER A 74 -18.73 -14.33 -27.33
N ALA A 75 -17.47 -14.02 -26.99
CA ALA A 75 -17.10 -14.03 -25.58
C ALA A 75 -17.94 -12.93 -24.94
N GLY A 76 -19.09 -13.33 -24.40
CA GLY A 76 -20.06 -12.43 -23.81
C GLY A 76 -19.58 -11.99 -22.44
N LYS A 77 -20.52 -11.43 -21.68
CA LYS A 77 -20.24 -10.99 -20.31
C LYS A 77 -19.78 -12.14 -19.42
N ALA A 78 -20.27 -13.35 -19.63
CA ALA A 78 -19.92 -14.52 -18.81
C ALA A 78 -18.46 -14.92 -18.97
N GLU A 79 -17.95 -14.88 -20.20
CA GLU A 79 -16.57 -15.22 -20.54
C GLU A 79 -15.59 -14.11 -20.14
N THR A 80 -16.04 -12.85 -20.19
CA THR A 80 -15.22 -11.67 -19.82
C THR A 80 -15.18 -11.42 -18.31
N ALA A 81 -16.18 -11.90 -17.56
CA ALA A 81 -16.32 -11.63 -16.12
C ALA A 81 -15.09 -12.02 -15.28
N PRO A 82 -14.44 -13.19 -15.47
CA PRO A 82 -13.25 -13.54 -14.70
C PRO A 82 -12.09 -12.56 -14.88
N PHE A 83 -11.83 -12.12 -16.12
CA PHE A 83 -10.81 -11.12 -16.40
C PHE A 83 -11.18 -9.74 -15.82
N SER A 84 -12.45 -9.35 -15.94
CA SER A 84 -12.97 -8.12 -15.34
C SER A 84 -12.79 -8.10 -13.81
N GLU A 85 -13.09 -9.21 -13.14
CA GLU A 85 -12.88 -9.38 -11.69
C GLU A 85 -11.40 -9.29 -11.32
N ALA A 86 -10.53 -10.00 -12.04
CA ALA A 86 -9.09 -9.98 -11.79
C ALA A 86 -8.50 -8.56 -11.97
N MET A 87 -8.94 -7.80 -12.99
CA MET A 87 -8.55 -6.39 -13.13
C MET A 87 -9.11 -5.52 -12.01
N GLY A 88 -10.30 -5.84 -11.48
CA GLY A 88 -10.82 -5.22 -10.27
C GLY A 88 -9.89 -5.43 -9.06
N GLU A 89 -9.34 -6.63 -8.91
CA GLU A 89 -8.38 -6.96 -7.86
C GLU A 89 -7.05 -6.23 -8.03
N VAL A 90 -6.50 -6.16 -9.25
CA VAL A 90 -5.33 -5.32 -9.56
C VAL A 90 -5.59 -3.87 -9.13
N GLY A 91 -6.74 -3.31 -9.51
CA GLY A 91 -7.09 -1.94 -9.15
C GLY A 91 -7.19 -1.71 -7.64
N ALA A 92 -7.80 -2.65 -6.91
CA ALA A 92 -7.92 -2.58 -5.46
C ALA A 92 -6.57 -2.73 -4.74
N ALA A 93 -5.74 -3.67 -5.18
CA ALA A 93 -4.40 -3.90 -4.64
C ALA A 93 -3.51 -2.67 -4.87
N SER A 94 -3.48 -2.13 -6.09
CA SER A 94 -2.67 -0.95 -6.42
C SER A 94 -3.12 0.30 -5.67
N THR A 95 -4.43 0.50 -5.49
CA THR A 95 -4.96 1.60 -4.67
C THR A 95 -4.49 1.49 -3.22
N ARG A 96 -4.59 0.29 -2.64
CA ARG A 96 -4.14 0.02 -1.26
C ARG A 96 -2.64 0.26 -1.13
N ALA A 97 -1.84 -0.31 -2.03
CA ALA A 97 -0.40 -0.17 -2.02
C ALA A 97 0.03 1.30 -2.14
N ALA A 98 -0.57 2.07 -3.06
CA ALA A 98 -0.32 3.51 -3.18
C ALA A 98 -0.64 4.26 -1.88
N GLY A 99 -1.76 3.93 -1.22
CA GLY A 99 -2.13 4.51 0.08
C GLY A 99 -1.15 4.14 1.21
N GLU A 100 -0.71 2.89 1.26
CA GLU A 100 0.24 2.41 2.27
C GLU A 100 1.63 3.03 2.14
N LEU A 101 2.10 3.23 0.90
CA LEU A 101 3.36 3.89 0.58
C LEU A 101 3.34 5.39 0.85
N GLY A 102 2.19 6.04 0.63
CA GLY A 102 1.96 7.47 0.86
C GLY A 102 1.43 7.83 2.24
N SER A 103 1.46 6.89 3.21
CA SER A 103 0.89 7.13 4.54
C SER A 103 1.65 8.26 5.27
N PRO A 104 0.96 9.32 5.75
CA PRO A 104 1.61 10.49 6.36
C PRO A 104 2.32 10.19 7.68
N GLY A 105 1.97 9.09 8.35
CA GLY A 105 2.60 8.68 9.61
C GLY A 105 4.00 8.07 9.45
N ILE A 106 4.59 8.11 8.25
CA ILE A 106 5.81 7.40 7.91
C ILE A 106 6.78 8.28 7.16
N VAL A 107 8.04 8.23 7.60
CA VAL A 107 9.15 8.89 6.94
C VAL A 107 10.08 7.83 6.36
N TRP A 108 10.11 7.78 5.03
CA TRP A 108 11.02 6.91 4.29
C TRP A 108 12.48 7.37 4.44
N PRO A 109 13.46 6.44 4.32
CA PRO A 109 14.86 6.82 4.18
C PRO A 109 15.06 7.82 3.03
N LYS A 110 15.88 8.86 3.24
CA LYS A 110 16.06 9.95 2.27
C LYS A 110 16.42 9.47 0.87
N THR A 111 17.22 8.41 0.77
CA THR A 111 17.65 7.80 -0.50
C THR A 111 16.52 7.07 -1.23
N ALA A 112 15.53 6.56 -0.51
CA ALA A 112 14.40 5.81 -1.06
C ALA A 112 13.17 6.69 -1.34
N ALA A 113 12.98 7.77 -0.59
CA ALA A 113 11.75 8.58 -0.64
C ALA A 113 11.32 9.01 -2.07
N PRO A 114 12.21 9.53 -2.96
CA PRO A 114 11.80 9.89 -4.33
C PRO A 114 11.34 8.69 -5.16
N THR A 115 12.02 7.55 -5.01
CA THR A 115 11.68 6.33 -5.75
C THR A 115 10.37 5.71 -5.25
N ILE A 116 10.10 5.80 -3.95
CA ILE A 116 8.84 5.34 -3.36
C ILE A 116 7.67 6.20 -3.85
N GLU A 117 7.87 7.52 -3.93
CA GLU A 117 6.85 8.42 -4.50
C GLU A 117 6.56 8.10 -5.97
N ALA A 118 7.60 7.80 -6.77
CA ALA A 118 7.42 7.35 -8.15
C ALA A 118 6.63 6.04 -8.24
N VAL A 119 6.95 5.04 -7.42
CA VAL A 119 6.19 3.77 -7.33
C VAL A 119 4.74 4.04 -6.92
N ARG A 120 4.51 4.91 -5.93
CA ARG A 120 3.15 5.30 -5.49
C ARG A 120 2.35 5.91 -6.63
N ALA A 121 2.94 6.82 -7.39
CA ALA A 121 2.28 7.46 -8.53
C ALA A 121 1.95 6.44 -9.63
N SER A 122 2.88 5.54 -9.94
CA SER A 122 2.67 4.45 -10.89
C SER A 122 1.54 3.51 -10.44
N LEU A 123 1.48 3.10 -9.17
CA LEU A 123 0.40 2.28 -8.63
C LEU A 123 -0.97 2.97 -8.72
N ALA A 124 -1.01 4.29 -8.51
CA ALA A 124 -2.25 5.06 -8.68
C ALA A 124 -2.69 5.11 -10.15
N ALA A 125 -1.74 5.25 -11.08
CA ALA A 125 -2.01 5.19 -12.51
C ALA A 125 -2.53 3.80 -12.93
N ASP A 126 -1.89 2.74 -12.43
CA ASP A 126 -2.29 1.34 -12.65
C ASP A 126 -3.70 1.09 -12.13
N ALA A 127 -4.03 1.57 -10.93
CA ALA A 127 -5.39 1.45 -10.40
C ALA A 127 -6.43 2.12 -11.31
N GLY A 128 -6.09 3.28 -11.87
CA GLY A 128 -6.92 4.00 -12.83
C GLY A 128 -7.11 3.23 -14.13
N GLN A 129 -6.04 2.65 -14.67
CA GLN A 129 -6.07 1.81 -15.87
C GLN A 129 -6.89 0.53 -15.64
N ALA A 130 -6.62 -0.18 -14.55
CA ALA A 130 -7.29 -1.42 -14.20
C ALA A 130 -8.81 -1.24 -14.11
N LYS A 131 -9.27 -0.13 -13.50
CA LYS A 131 -10.69 0.23 -13.44
C LYS A 131 -11.32 0.49 -14.81
N ARG A 132 -10.55 0.97 -15.80
CA ARG A 132 -11.02 1.14 -17.18
C ARG A 132 -11.08 -0.20 -17.90
N VAL A 133 -10.00 -0.98 -17.82
CA VAL A 133 -9.88 -2.30 -18.46
C VAL A 133 -10.93 -3.27 -17.96
N ALA A 134 -11.24 -3.27 -16.65
CA ALA A 134 -12.27 -4.12 -16.06
C ALA A 134 -13.68 -3.91 -16.65
N LYS A 135 -13.93 -2.81 -17.38
CA LYS A 135 -15.24 -2.51 -18.00
C LYS A 135 -15.28 -2.81 -19.48
N LEU A 136 -14.16 -3.21 -20.08
CA LEU A 136 -14.08 -3.51 -21.50
C LEU A 136 -14.78 -4.84 -21.80
N ASP A 137 -15.31 -4.96 -23.00
CA ASP A 137 -15.67 -6.26 -23.55
C ASP A 137 -14.41 -7.07 -23.90
N ALA A 138 -14.60 -8.34 -24.25
CA ALA A 138 -13.49 -9.25 -24.51
C ALA A 138 -12.53 -8.75 -25.62
N ALA A 139 -13.07 -8.21 -26.71
CA ALA A 139 -12.27 -7.76 -27.84
C ALA A 139 -11.45 -6.52 -27.47
N ALA A 140 -12.07 -5.55 -26.81
CA ALA A 140 -11.42 -4.34 -26.35
C ALA A 140 -10.41 -4.63 -25.23
N ALA A 141 -10.70 -5.55 -24.32
CA ALA A 141 -9.77 -6.00 -23.27
C ALA A 141 -8.49 -6.59 -23.86
N ILE A 142 -8.60 -7.45 -24.87
CA ILE A 142 -7.43 -8.07 -25.53
C ILE A 142 -6.65 -7.07 -26.38
N ALA A 143 -7.35 -6.12 -27.02
CA ALA A 143 -6.71 -5.07 -27.81
C ALA A 143 -6.08 -3.96 -26.96
N TYR A 144 -6.44 -3.87 -25.68
CA TYR A 144 -5.97 -2.81 -24.79
C TYR A 144 -4.45 -2.84 -24.66
N ARG A 145 -3.84 -1.67 -24.77
CA ARG A 145 -2.40 -1.48 -24.56
C ARG A 145 -2.20 -0.81 -23.22
N TRP A 146 -1.61 -1.56 -22.29
CA TRP A 146 -1.21 -1.02 -21.01
C TRP A 146 -0.12 0.03 -21.21
N ASP A 147 -0.28 1.18 -20.58
CA ASP A 147 0.78 2.17 -20.47
C ASP A 147 1.54 1.92 -19.17
N PRO A 148 2.74 1.33 -19.21
CA PRO A 148 3.49 1.04 -18.00
C PRO A 148 4.11 2.30 -17.37
N GLY A 149 4.20 3.41 -18.11
CA GLY A 149 5.05 4.54 -17.73
C GLY A 149 6.45 4.06 -17.29
N ASP A 150 6.93 4.59 -16.17
CA ASP A 150 8.22 4.23 -15.57
C ASP A 150 8.09 3.21 -14.42
N ALA A 151 7.02 2.39 -14.38
CA ALA A 151 6.70 1.50 -13.27
C ALA A 151 7.86 0.56 -12.91
N ALA A 152 8.34 -0.21 -13.89
CA ALA A 152 9.39 -1.22 -13.70
C ALA A 152 10.73 -0.59 -13.28
N GLU A 153 11.07 0.56 -13.86
CA GLU A 153 12.28 1.28 -13.52
C GLU A 153 12.19 1.87 -12.10
N SER A 154 11.04 2.42 -11.74
CA SER A 154 10.79 2.99 -10.41
C SER A 154 10.81 1.93 -9.31
N ASP A 155 10.21 0.77 -9.55
CA ASP A 155 10.24 -0.38 -8.64
C ASP A 155 11.67 -0.92 -8.47
N THR A 156 12.43 -1.01 -9.56
CA THR A 156 13.86 -1.41 -9.51
C THR A 156 14.69 -0.43 -8.70
N ARG A 157 14.57 0.87 -8.95
CA ARG A 157 15.28 1.91 -8.19
C ARG A 157 14.86 1.92 -6.72
N ALA A 158 13.59 1.72 -6.41
CA ALA A 158 13.08 1.65 -5.05
C ALA A 158 13.69 0.46 -4.29
N ARG A 159 13.71 -0.74 -4.89
CA ARG A 159 14.39 -1.90 -4.31
C ARG A 159 15.87 -1.63 -4.05
N ALA A 160 16.58 -1.07 -5.04
CA ALA A 160 18.00 -0.74 -4.90
C ALA A 160 18.24 0.27 -3.76
N ALA A 161 17.42 1.33 -3.66
CA ALA A 161 17.52 2.33 -2.62
C ALA A 161 17.21 1.80 -1.21
N LEU A 162 16.45 0.70 -1.12
CA LEU A 162 16.13 -0.02 0.10
C LEU A 162 17.11 -1.16 0.43
N GLY A 163 18.11 -1.40 -0.43
CA GLY A 163 19.06 -2.51 -0.28
C GLY A 163 18.43 -3.89 -0.47
N LEU A 164 17.27 -3.96 -1.14
CA LEU A 164 16.62 -5.22 -1.48
C LEU A 164 17.33 -5.81 -2.70
N THR A 165 18.01 -6.95 -2.52
CA THR A 165 18.72 -7.64 -3.59
C THR A 165 17.83 -8.68 -4.26
N GLY A 166 17.96 -8.83 -5.58
CA GLY A 166 17.24 -9.83 -6.36
C GLY A 166 16.06 -9.30 -7.18
N GLU A 167 15.61 -10.13 -8.12
CA GLU A 167 14.45 -9.88 -8.97
C GLU A 167 13.16 -9.72 -8.14
N PRO A 168 12.16 -8.96 -8.62
CA PRO A 168 10.91 -8.69 -7.90
C PRO A 168 10.27 -9.93 -7.27
N GLN A 169 10.19 -11.01 -8.05
CA GLN A 169 9.56 -12.26 -7.63
C GLN A 169 10.37 -12.96 -6.54
N ALA A 170 11.70 -12.93 -6.63
CA ALA A 170 12.58 -13.50 -5.62
C ALA A 170 12.47 -12.74 -4.30
N ALA A 171 12.46 -11.40 -4.34
CA ALA A 171 12.27 -10.55 -3.16
C ALA A 171 10.91 -10.82 -2.48
N CYS A 172 9.83 -10.92 -3.25
CA CYS A 172 8.51 -11.26 -2.72
C CYS A 172 8.40 -12.68 -2.18
N ALA A 173 9.12 -13.65 -2.77
CA ALA A 173 9.17 -15.01 -2.26
C ALA A 173 9.93 -15.09 -0.93
N GLN A 174 11.09 -14.45 -0.84
CA GLN A 174 11.89 -14.38 0.40
C GLN A 174 11.10 -13.71 1.52
N TRP A 175 10.50 -12.55 1.27
CA TRP A 175 9.67 -11.84 2.24
C TRP A 175 8.52 -12.72 2.75
N ARG A 176 7.78 -13.41 1.85
CA ARG A 176 6.71 -14.34 2.27
C ARG A 176 7.24 -15.47 3.16
N ALA A 177 8.38 -16.06 2.82
CA ALA A 177 8.99 -17.13 3.60
C ALA A 177 9.40 -16.66 5.01
N GLU A 178 9.92 -15.45 5.15
CA GLU A 178 10.25 -14.84 6.44
C GLU A 178 9.01 -14.59 7.29
N GLN A 179 7.92 -14.10 6.68
CA GLN A 179 6.64 -13.89 7.34
C GLN A 179 5.96 -15.19 7.81
N GLN A 180 6.24 -16.32 7.16
CA GLN A 180 5.78 -17.63 7.62
C GLN A 180 6.61 -18.14 8.80
N LYS A 181 7.94 -17.99 8.76
CA LYS A 181 8.85 -18.39 9.85
C LYS A 181 8.56 -17.65 11.16
N SER A 182 8.21 -16.36 11.08
CA SER A 182 7.86 -15.55 12.26
C SER A 182 6.52 -15.94 12.89
N LYS A 183 5.54 -16.40 12.08
CA LYS A 183 4.25 -16.94 12.56
C LYS A 183 4.36 -18.32 13.20
N SER A 184 5.35 -19.12 12.79
CA SER A 184 5.53 -20.50 13.27
C SER A 184 6.40 -20.63 14.54
N LYS A 185 7.04 -19.57 15.03
CA LYS A 185 7.77 -19.62 16.32
C LYS A 185 6.77 -19.70 17.48
N PRO A 186 6.72 -20.81 18.25
CA PRO A 186 5.92 -20.87 19.46
C PRO A 186 6.48 -19.84 20.45
N LYS A 187 5.58 -19.17 21.16
CA LYS A 187 5.88 -18.26 22.28
C LYS A 187 6.46 -19.07 23.45
N SER A 188 7.71 -19.54 23.34
CA SER A 188 8.38 -20.34 24.37
C SER A 188 9.35 -19.47 25.16
N SER A 189 8.89 -18.98 26.31
CA SER A 189 9.68 -18.85 27.55
C SER A 189 8.87 -18.12 28.62
N GLY A 190 7.95 -18.83 29.26
CA GLY A 190 7.67 -18.57 30.68
C GLY A 190 8.65 -19.42 31.49
N PRO A 191 9.38 -18.88 32.49
CA PRO A 191 10.23 -19.69 33.33
C PRO A 191 9.34 -20.64 34.13
N ALA A 192 9.55 -21.95 33.97
CA ALA A 192 8.94 -22.93 34.86
C ALA A 192 9.48 -22.70 36.29
N PRO A 193 8.63 -22.65 37.32
CA PRO A 193 9.05 -22.43 38.68
C PRO A 193 9.90 -23.62 39.17
N SER A 194 11.07 -23.31 39.72
CA SER A 194 11.92 -24.24 40.44
C SER A 194 11.12 -24.88 41.57
N THR A 195 10.88 -26.19 41.48
CA THR A 195 10.47 -26.99 42.63
C THR A 195 11.70 -27.22 43.51
N ASP A 196 12.01 -26.25 44.36
CA ASP A 196 12.83 -26.49 45.55
C ASP A 196 12.03 -27.40 46.49
N ALA A 197 12.48 -28.64 46.60
CA ALA A 197 12.04 -29.55 47.65
C ALA A 197 12.71 -29.16 48.98
N PRO A 198 11.97 -29.03 50.09
CA PRO A 198 12.57 -29.04 51.40
C PRO A 198 12.88 -30.49 51.81
N LYS A 199 14.16 -30.75 52.05
CA LYS A 199 14.61 -31.79 53.00
C LYS A 199 14.32 -31.32 54.43
N GLU A 200 14.23 -32.30 55.34
CA GLU A 200 14.16 -32.26 56.82
C GLU A 200 12.77 -32.59 57.37
N GLN A 201 12.57 -33.43 58.39
CA GLN A 201 13.43 -34.26 59.26
C GLN A 201 12.49 -35.21 60.05
N GLN A 202 13.07 -36.29 60.60
CA GLN A 202 12.52 -37.33 61.51
C GLN A 202 12.04 -38.63 60.87
#